data_AF-A0A3E5E5E4-F1
#
_entry.id   AF-A0A3E5E5E4-F1
#
_cell.length_a   1.000
_cell.length_b   1.000
_cell.length_c   1.000
_cell.angle_alpha   90.00
_cell.angle_beta   90.00
_cell.angle_gamma   90.00
#
_symmetry.space_group_name_H-M   'P 1'
#
loop_
_entity.id
_entity.type
_entity.pdbx_description
1 polymer ?
#
loop_
_entity_poly.entity_id
_entity_poly.type
_entity_poly.pdbx_seq_one_letter_code
_entity_poly.pdbx_strand_id
1 'polypeptide(L)'
;MKGKCQLTVHPKAKSKMKAKLKELTSRSNGWGYAKRKQKLEEYIRGVGYCHLANMKRFLMETDEWLRRRLRMCIWKSWKRVKTRIANLIKCGIDKYQAYMWGNSRLGYWRIAGSYILCRAITSEKLSMASYVTLTGSYLECYPK
;
A
#
# COMPACT_ATOMS: atom_id res chain seq x y z
N MET A 1 31.91 15.09 -20.52
CA MET A 1 30.53 15.41 -20.07
C MET A 1 30.52 15.54 -18.56
N LYS A 2 30.33 16.74 -17.99
CA LYS A 2 30.21 16.91 -16.53
C LYS A 2 28.85 16.36 -16.10
N GLY A 3 28.85 15.20 -15.44
CA GLY A 3 27.63 14.58 -14.91
C GLY A 3 26.97 15.48 -13.87
N LYS A 4 25.65 15.66 -13.95
CA LYS A 4 24.90 16.39 -12.92
C LYS A 4 25.03 15.63 -11.60
N CYS A 5 25.67 16.23 -10.59
CA CYS A 5 25.76 15.65 -9.25
C CYS A 5 24.36 15.71 -8.60
N GLN A 6 23.70 14.55 -8.48
CA GLN A 6 22.37 14.46 -7.86
C GLN A 6 22.48 13.85 -6.47
N LEU A 7 21.89 14.53 -5.47
CA LEU A 7 21.75 13.97 -4.13
C LEU A 7 20.81 12.77 -4.20
N THR A 8 21.31 11.58 -3.87
CA THR A 8 20.52 10.34 -3.78
C THR A 8 20.72 9.71 -2.42
N VAL A 9 19.68 9.09 -1.84
CA VAL A 9 19.92 8.41 -0.55
C VAL A 9 20.62 7.08 -0.73
N HIS A 10 21.43 6.77 0.27
CA HIS A 10 22.19 5.56 0.35
C HIS A 10 21.29 4.31 0.24
N PRO A 11 21.67 3.27 -0.54
CA PRO A 11 20.87 2.05 -0.70
C PRO A 11 20.47 1.37 0.62
N LYS A 12 21.35 1.44 1.63
CA LYS A 12 21.08 0.93 2.99
C LYS A 12 19.87 1.62 3.63
N ALA A 13 19.72 2.93 3.46
CA ALA A 13 18.56 3.67 3.98
C ALA A 13 17.27 3.29 3.23
N LYS A 14 17.33 3.13 1.90
CA LYS A 14 16.21 2.62 1.09
C LYS A 14 15.73 1.24 1.56
N SER A 15 16.66 0.34 1.82
CA SER A 15 16.36 -1.01 2.32
C SER A 15 15.72 -0.97 3.72
N LYS A 16 16.28 -0.18 4.64
CA LYS A 16 15.70 0.05 5.98
C LYS A 16 14.27 0.57 5.90
N MET A 17 13.99 1.50 4.98
CA MET A 17 12.65 2.05 4.80
C MET A 17 11.65 0.98 4.35
N LYS A 18 12.00 0.20 3.32
CA LYS A 18 11.16 -0.92 2.86
C LYS A 18 10.96 -1.96 3.96
N ALA A 19 12.00 -2.29 4.73
CA ALA A 19 11.90 -3.23 5.84
C ALA A 19 10.93 -2.73 6.92
N LYS A 20 11.00 -1.44 7.31
CA LYS A 20 10.09 -0.88 8.31
C LYS A 20 8.65 -0.85 7.82
N LEU A 21 8.43 -0.43 6.57
CA LEU A 21 7.10 -0.49 5.95
C LEU A 21 6.54 -1.93 5.91
N LYS A 22 7.40 -2.93 5.63
CA LYS A 22 7.02 -4.36 5.65
C LYS A 22 6.51 -4.80 7.02
N GLU A 23 7.18 -4.37 8.08
CA GLU A 23 6.85 -4.66 9.47
C GLU A 23 5.50 -4.04 9.86
N LEU A 24 5.31 -2.75 9.57
CA LEU A 24 4.06 -2.02 9.86
C LEU A 24 2.86 -2.61 9.11
N THR A 25 3.08 -3.04 7.86
CA THR A 25 2.08 -3.73 7.04
C THR A 25 2.23 -5.25 7.12
N SER A 26 2.73 -5.77 8.24
CA SER A 26 2.75 -7.21 8.46
C SER A 26 1.34 -7.74 8.57
N ARG A 27 1.12 -8.91 7.95
CA ARG A 27 -0.15 -9.63 8.01
C ARG A 27 -0.34 -10.36 9.35
N SER A 28 0.73 -10.60 10.12
CA SER A 28 0.71 -11.41 11.34
C SER A 28 0.60 -10.60 12.64
N ASN A 29 0.71 -9.26 12.59
CA ASN A 29 0.77 -8.43 13.81
C ASN A 29 -0.57 -8.26 14.55
N GLY A 30 -1.69 -8.81 14.04
CA GLY A 30 -3.00 -8.74 14.68
C GLY A 30 -3.61 -7.33 14.75
N TRP A 31 -3.02 -6.33 14.09
CA TRP A 31 -3.52 -4.96 14.20
C TRP A 31 -4.79 -4.73 13.38
N GLY A 32 -5.74 -4.02 13.99
CA GLY A 32 -6.92 -3.45 13.32
C GLY A 32 -6.54 -2.36 12.31
N TYR A 33 -7.53 -1.90 11.53
CA TYR A 33 -7.29 -0.90 10.48
C TYR A 33 -6.82 0.44 11.04
N ALA A 34 -7.47 0.95 12.10
CA ALA A 34 -7.13 2.25 12.70
C ALA A 34 -5.67 2.31 13.16
N LYS A 35 -5.24 1.35 13.99
CA LYS A 35 -3.86 1.24 14.47
C LYS A 35 -2.84 1.15 13.32
N ARG A 36 -3.15 0.40 12.26
CA ARG A 36 -2.26 0.30 11.09
C ARG A 36 -2.17 1.61 10.31
N LYS A 37 -3.29 2.34 10.13
CA LYS A 37 -3.30 3.65 9.48
C LYS A 37 -2.46 4.65 10.26
N GLN A 38 -2.70 4.77 11.56
CA GLN A 38 -1.96 5.66 12.45
C GLN A 38 -0.45 5.39 12.39
N LYS A 39 -0.03 4.13 12.55
CA LYS A 39 1.41 3.80 12.52
C LYS A 39 2.06 4.03 11.16
N LEU A 40 1.31 3.88 10.07
CA LEU A 40 1.80 4.21 8.73
C LEU A 40 1.92 5.72 8.54
N GLU A 41 0.95 6.49 8.99
CA GLU A 41 0.98 7.95 8.94
C GLU A 41 2.16 8.52 9.73
N GLU A 42 2.33 8.08 10.99
CA GLU A 42 3.46 8.47 11.84
C GLU A 42 4.80 8.20 11.14
N TYR A 43 4.93 7.03 10.52
CA TYR A 43 6.17 6.67 9.82
C TYR A 43 6.38 7.48 8.54
N ILE A 44 5.35 7.63 7.70
CA ILE A 44 5.46 8.34 6.42
C ILE A 44 5.74 9.83 6.66
N ARG A 45 5.08 10.44 7.66
CA ARG A 45 5.38 11.82 8.08
C ARG A 45 6.85 11.98 8.48
N GLY A 46 7.42 10.99 9.19
CA GLY A 46 8.85 10.96 9.53
C GLY A 46 9.79 10.66 8.35
N VAL A 47 9.32 10.02 7.28
CA VAL A 47 10.10 9.87 6.04
C VAL A 47 10.17 11.18 5.26
N GLY A 48 9.28 12.12 5.56
CA GLY A 48 9.28 13.47 5.00
C GLY A 48 10.69 14.04 4.89
N TYR A 49 11.45 14.15 5.98
CA TYR A 49 12.80 14.74 6.02
C TYR A 49 13.78 14.35 4.88
N CYS A 50 13.57 13.23 4.21
CA CYS A 50 14.31 12.80 3.03
C CYS A 50 14.01 13.58 1.72
N HIS A 51 13.19 14.67 1.74
CA HIS A 51 12.81 15.47 0.56
C HIS A 51 13.98 16.03 -0.28
N LEU A 52 15.14 16.26 0.35
CA LEU A 52 16.31 16.88 -0.28
C LEU A 52 17.01 16.02 -1.34
N ALA A 53 16.67 14.73 -1.44
CA ALA A 53 17.28 13.80 -2.39
C ALA A 53 16.32 13.40 -3.52
N ASN A 54 16.87 13.22 -4.72
CA ASN A 54 16.15 12.77 -5.91
C ASN A 54 15.68 11.31 -5.74
N MET A 55 14.48 11.14 -5.17
CA MET A 55 13.91 9.83 -4.80
C MET A 55 12.53 9.57 -5.36
N LYS A 56 12.00 10.46 -6.20
CA LYS A 56 10.64 10.34 -6.77
C LYS A 56 10.34 8.94 -7.31
N ARG A 57 11.22 8.40 -8.15
CA ARG A 57 11.07 7.04 -8.72
C ARG A 57 11.03 5.95 -7.65
N PHE A 58 11.95 6.00 -6.69
CA PHE A 58 12.02 5.03 -5.60
C PHE A 58 10.78 5.07 -4.70
N LEU A 59 10.27 6.28 -4.41
CA LEU A 59 9.05 6.46 -3.62
C LEU A 59 7.82 5.94 -4.36
N MET A 60 7.69 6.20 -5.67
CA MET A 60 6.60 5.66 -6.49
C MET A 60 6.59 4.12 -6.51
N GLU A 61 7.74 3.49 -6.77
CA GLU A 61 7.88 2.03 -6.77
C GLU A 61 7.57 1.43 -5.38
N THR A 62 8.00 2.11 -4.32
CA THR A 62 7.75 1.68 -2.95
C THR A 62 6.28 1.86 -2.56
N ASP A 63 5.63 2.92 -3.03
CA ASP A 63 4.22 3.20 -2.80
C ASP A 63 3.31 2.17 -3.48
N GLU A 64 3.61 1.78 -4.72
CA GLU A 64 2.89 0.72 -5.41
C GLU A 64 2.99 -0.62 -4.67
N TRP A 65 4.21 -0.97 -4.24
CA TRP A 65 4.44 -2.14 -3.40
C TRP A 65 3.69 -2.06 -2.06
N LEU A 66 3.65 -0.89 -1.44
CA LEU A 66 2.93 -0.65 -0.18
C LEU A 66 1.42 -0.81 -0.36
N ARG A 67 0.83 -0.23 -1.43
CA ARG A 67 -0.59 -0.39 -1.78
C ARG A 67 -0.96 -1.86 -1.97
N ARG A 68 -0.11 -2.65 -2.63
CA ARG A 68 -0.31 -4.11 -2.74
C ARG A 68 -0.28 -4.79 -1.37
N ARG A 69 0.61 -4.39 -0.45
CA ARG A 69 0.61 -4.92 0.92
C ARG A 69 -0.65 -4.57 1.69
N LEU A 70 -1.17 -3.35 1.54
CA LEU A 70 -2.43 -2.95 2.16
C LEU A 70 -3.59 -3.81 1.65
N ARG A 71 -3.70 -4.02 0.34
CA ARG A 71 -4.70 -4.95 -0.24
C ARG A 71 -4.58 -6.36 0.33
N MET A 72 -3.35 -6.86 0.49
CA MET A 72 -3.10 -8.15 1.13
C MET A 72 -3.60 -8.19 2.58
N CYS A 73 -3.32 -7.15 3.38
CA CYS A 73 -3.80 -7.06 4.77
C CYS A 73 -5.34 -7.01 4.83
N ILE A 74 -5.96 -6.24 3.95
CA ILE A 74 -7.43 -6.16 3.83
C ILE A 74 -8.01 -7.53 3.46
N TRP A 75 -7.46 -8.19 2.43
CA TRP A 75 -7.93 -9.52 2.04
C TRP A 75 -7.77 -10.56 3.14
N LYS A 76 -6.67 -10.52 3.90
CA LYS A 76 -6.48 -11.41 5.06
C LYS A 76 -7.51 -11.15 6.15
N SER A 77 -7.84 -9.89 6.41
CA SER A 77 -8.87 -9.53 7.41
C SER A 77 -10.27 -10.02 6.99
N TRP A 78 -10.54 -10.15 5.69
CA TRP A 78 -11.71 -10.85 5.16
C TRP A 78 -11.48 -12.37 5.21
N LYS A 79 -11.26 -12.90 6.41
CA LYS A 79 -10.84 -14.29 6.64
C LYS A 79 -11.83 -15.31 6.06
N ARG A 80 -13.14 -15.07 6.25
CA ARG A 80 -14.22 -15.98 5.83
C ARG A 80 -14.67 -15.65 4.41
N VAL A 81 -14.99 -16.69 3.63
CA VAL A 81 -15.49 -16.54 2.24
C VAL A 81 -16.73 -15.67 2.18
N LYS A 82 -17.71 -15.90 3.06
CA LYS A 82 -18.93 -15.07 3.17
C LYS A 82 -18.60 -13.58 3.32
N THR A 83 -17.61 -13.25 4.15
CA THR A 83 -17.14 -11.87 4.36
C THR A 83 -16.43 -11.29 3.13
N ARG A 84 -15.64 -12.09 2.41
CA ARG A 84 -15.00 -11.66 1.16
C ARG A 84 -16.03 -11.29 0.12
N ILE A 85 -17.02 -12.15 -0.10
CA ILE A 85 -18.09 -11.94 -1.08
C ILE A 85 -18.87 -10.67 -0.71
N ALA A 86 -19.31 -10.55 0.55
CA ALA A 86 -20.04 -9.37 1.01
C ALA A 86 -19.24 -8.07 0.83
N ASN A 87 -17.95 -8.07 1.16
CA ASN A 87 -17.12 -6.88 1.02
C ASN A 87 -16.77 -6.56 -0.45
N LEU A 88 -16.61 -7.56 -1.31
CA LEU A 88 -16.46 -7.35 -2.75
C LEU A 88 -17.71 -6.69 -3.35
N ILE A 89 -18.91 -7.13 -2.94
CA ILE A 89 -20.18 -6.50 -3.35
C ILE A 89 -20.24 -5.06 -2.85
N LYS A 90 -19.87 -4.80 -1.58
CA LYS A 90 -19.75 -3.42 -1.05
C LYS A 90 -18.74 -2.57 -1.81
N CYS A 91 -17.72 -3.18 -2.40
CA CYS A 91 -16.77 -2.50 -3.27
C CYS A 91 -17.31 -2.25 -4.69
N GLY A 92 -18.57 -2.58 -4.98
CA GLY A 92 -19.21 -2.36 -6.28
C GLY A 92 -18.96 -3.48 -7.30
N ILE A 93 -18.56 -4.67 -6.85
CA ILE A 93 -18.43 -5.84 -7.72
C ILE A 93 -19.79 -6.55 -7.81
N ASP A 94 -20.17 -6.94 -9.03
CA ASP A 94 -21.37 -7.73 -9.26
C ASP A 94 -21.40 -9.01 -8.40
N LYS A 95 -22.59 -9.43 -7.97
CA LYS A 95 -22.79 -10.54 -7.04
C LYS A 95 -22.22 -11.86 -7.55
N TYR A 96 -22.41 -12.18 -8.84
CA TYR A 96 -21.88 -13.39 -9.44
C TYR A 96 -20.35 -13.37 -9.50
N GLN A 97 -19.80 -12.23 -9.92
CA GLN A 97 -18.35 -12.04 -9.98
C GLN A 97 -17.69 -12.07 -8.59
N ALA A 98 -18.33 -11.46 -7.60
CA ALA A 98 -17.89 -11.46 -6.21
C ALA A 98 -17.89 -12.87 -5.61
N TYR A 99 -18.88 -13.69 -5.95
CA TYR A 99 -18.93 -15.10 -5.54
C TYR A 99 -17.74 -15.90 -6.09
N MET A 100 -17.47 -15.78 -7.41
CA MET A 100 -16.32 -16.45 -8.02
C MET A 100 -14.99 -16.01 -7.41
N TRP A 101 -14.80 -14.70 -7.21
CA TRP A 101 -13.56 -14.14 -6.66
C TRP A 101 -13.37 -14.41 -5.17
N GLY A 102 -14.45 -14.39 -4.38
CA GLY A 102 -14.41 -14.68 -2.95
C GLY A 102 -13.93 -16.11 -2.63
N ASN A 103 -14.21 -17.06 -3.53
CA ASN A 103 -13.80 -18.46 -3.47
C ASN A 103 -12.42 -18.75 -4.08
N SER A 104 -11.69 -17.72 -4.51
CA SER A 104 -10.37 -17.91 -5.10
C SER A 104 -9.40 -18.62 -4.14
N ARG A 105 -8.68 -19.63 -4.67
CA ARG A 105 -7.61 -20.36 -3.98
C ARG A 105 -6.24 -19.67 -4.05
N LEU A 106 -6.19 -18.45 -4.61
CA LEU A 106 -4.94 -17.70 -4.74
C LEU A 106 -4.39 -17.29 -3.38
N GLY A 107 -3.08 -17.45 -3.20
CA GLY A 107 -2.38 -17.00 -1.99
C GLY A 107 -2.46 -15.48 -1.79
N TYR A 108 -2.35 -15.02 -0.55
CA TYR A 108 -2.57 -13.62 -0.13
C TYR A 108 -1.79 -12.57 -0.96
N TRP A 109 -0.52 -12.84 -1.29
CA TRP A 109 0.29 -11.91 -2.09
C TRP A 109 -0.11 -11.91 -3.57
N ARG A 110 -0.51 -13.08 -4.09
CA ARG A 110 -0.90 -13.25 -5.50
C ARG A 110 -2.23 -12.56 -5.78
N ILE A 111 -3.24 -12.75 -4.93
CA ILE A 111 -4.54 -12.07 -5.05
C ILE A 111 -4.42 -10.55 -4.88
N ALA A 112 -3.54 -10.07 -3.98
CA ALA A 112 -3.34 -8.63 -3.75
C ALA A 112 -2.80 -7.85 -4.96
N GLY A 113 -2.12 -8.54 -5.88
CA GLY A 113 -1.65 -7.97 -7.14
C GLY A 113 -2.43 -8.44 -8.36
N SER A 114 -3.53 -9.19 -8.18
CA SER A 114 -4.36 -9.61 -9.30
C SER A 114 -5.39 -8.53 -9.64
N TYR A 115 -5.94 -8.63 -10.85
CA TYR A 115 -7.02 -7.76 -11.32
C TYR A 115 -8.20 -7.68 -10.33
N ILE A 116 -8.50 -8.78 -9.63
CA ILE A 116 -9.58 -8.89 -8.64
C ILE A 116 -9.49 -7.77 -7.60
N LEU A 117 -8.36 -7.68 -6.89
CA LEU A 117 -8.20 -6.72 -5.80
C LEU A 117 -7.78 -5.33 -6.29
N CYS A 118 -7.10 -5.23 -7.43
CA CYS A 118 -6.84 -3.94 -8.05
C CYS A 118 -8.15 -3.26 -8.48
N ARG A 119 -9.13 -4.01 -9.00
CA ARG A 119 -10.46 -3.49 -9.35
C ARG A 119 -11.33 -3.21 -8.14
N ALA A 120 -11.37 -4.13 -7.16
CA ALA A 120 -12.21 -3.95 -5.97
C ALA A 120 -11.70 -2.81 -5.06
N ILE A 121 -10.38 -2.81 -4.79
CA ILE A 121 -9.69 -1.89 -3.87
C ILE A 121 -8.72 -1.05 -4.69
N THR A 122 -9.27 -0.02 -5.33
CA THR A 122 -8.49 0.91 -6.16
C THR A 122 -7.62 1.83 -5.30
N SER A 123 -6.68 2.52 -5.92
CA SER A 123 -5.77 3.44 -5.20
C SER A 123 -6.55 4.61 -4.61
N GLU A 124 -7.56 5.08 -5.34
CA GLU A 124 -8.47 6.16 -4.94
C GLU A 124 -9.27 5.73 -3.72
N LYS A 125 -9.83 4.51 -3.71
CA LYS A 125 -10.55 3.97 -2.54
C LYS A 125 -9.66 3.84 -1.31
N LEU A 126 -8.38 3.49 -1.48
CA LEU A 126 -7.42 3.47 -0.37
C LEU A 126 -7.18 4.88 0.18
N SER A 127 -7.03 5.86 -0.70
CA SER A 127 -6.87 7.27 -0.32
C SER A 127 -8.12 7.81 0.40
N MET A 128 -9.32 7.55 -0.13
CA MET A 128 -10.60 7.89 0.51
C MET A 128 -10.75 7.25 1.89
N ALA A 129 -10.22 6.04 2.07
CA ALA A 129 -10.18 5.35 3.36
C ALA A 129 -9.08 5.87 4.30
N SER A 130 -8.49 7.03 4.04
CA SER A 130 -7.45 7.68 4.86
C SER A 130 -6.16 6.86 4.99
N TYR A 131 -5.80 6.08 3.97
CA TYR A 131 -4.45 5.53 3.90
C TYR A 131 -3.50 6.57 3.29
N VAL A 132 -2.49 6.95 4.06
CA VAL A 132 -1.43 7.86 3.60
C VAL A 132 -0.62 7.19 2.50
N THR A 133 -0.35 7.93 1.42
CA THR A 133 0.52 7.49 0.33
C THR A 133 1.88 8.18 0.45
N LEU A 134 2.95 7.45 0.13
CA LEU A 134 4.31 7.99 0.14
C LEU A 134 4.48 9.08 -0.92
N THR A 135 3.87 8.87 -2.09
CA THR A 135 3.91 9.83 -3.20
C THR A 135 3.15 11.11 -2.87
N GLY A 136 2.00 11.03 -2.19
CA GLY A 136 1.23 12.21 -1.77
C GLY A 136 2.02 13.09 -0.82
N SER A 137 2.58 12.49 0.24
CA SER A 137 3.42 13.22 1.20
C SER A 137 4.68 13.84 0.55
N TYR A 138 5.26 13.17 -0.45
CA TYR A 138 6.39 13.72 -1.20
C TYR A 138 6.01 14.95 -2.04
N LEU A 139 4.83 14.94 -2.67
CA LEU A 139 4.34 16.05 -3.49
C LEU A 139 3.95 17.27 -2.65
N GLU A 140 3.38 17.07 -1.46
CA GLU A 140 3.08 18.17 -0.53
C GLU A 140 4.34 18.97 -0.15
N CYS A 141 5.47 18.29 0.01
CA CYS A 141 6.72 18.92 0.43
C CYS A 141 7.62 19.36 -0.74
N TYR A 142 7.26 19.03 -1.98
CA TYR A 142 7.94 19.51 -3.19
C TYR A 142 6.89 20.03 -4.20
N PRO A 143 6.24 21.17 -3.90
CA PRO A 143 5.38 21.83 -4.86
C PRO A 143 6.22 22.22 -6.08
N LYS A 144 5.64 22.04 -7.27
CA LYS A 144 6.28 22.38 -8.54
C LYS A 144 6.52 23.88 -8.67
#